data_AF-A0A4Q8QJE6-F1
#
_entry.id   AF-A0A4Q8QJE6-F1
#
_cell.length_a   1.000
_cell.length_b   1.000
_cell.length_c   1.000
_cell.angle_alpha   90.00
_cell.angle_beta   90.00
_cell.angle_gamma   90.00
#
_symmetry.space_group_name_H-M   'P 1'
#
loop_
_entity.id
_entity.type
_entity.pdbx_description
1 polymer ?
#
loop_
_entity_poly.entity_id
_entity_poly.type
_entity_poly.pdbx_seq_one_letter_code
_entity_poly.pdbx_strand_id
1 'polypeptide(L)'
;MAKVRTGQAIGGNDRSVGIFDCGKVTIVNGAQTVGTIGRTLTEENNAAFLQARIIEVSDPESSLGKQITRASNTQNKIDARNFVALDPEQERIRTELLIEKVVYEYREGEPLESTVDGFDFIEAVTTLACASGEMSFVALSKGYVGGLYADITTTPYKALFNPSTSSRLLWSLVKLSRRIDQAVRVKADSSPIQRGIVVHGNRFVMHCAFREIRKSSDLAANNSIKDEIIDAAVVRILAGVGKIVDHDYADAYLAPLFKNVKKCTDIRSKFEQA
;
A
#
# COMPACT_ATOMS: atom_id res chain seq x y z
N MET A 1 34.26 -13.74 1.24
CA MET A 1 34.08 -14.84 2.22
C MET A 1 34.18 -14.30 3.62
N ALA A 2 33.03 -13.98 4.22
CA ALA A 2 32.94 -13.94 5.67
C ALA A 2 33.03 -15.41 6.14
N LYS A 3 33.88 -15.71 7.12
CA LYS A 3 33.83 -17.01 7.80
C LYS A 3 32.92 -16.80 9.01
N VAL A 4 31.68 -17.27 8.93
CA VAL A 4 30.86 -17.44 10.13
C VAL A 4 31.49 -18.59 10.91
N ARG A 5 32.30 -18.28 11.93
CA ARG A 5 32.72 -19.30 12.90
C ARG A 5 31.53 -19.57 13.80
N THR A 6 31.03 -20.80 13.76
CA THR A 6 29.98 -21.26 14.66
C THR A 6 30.46 -21.19 16.11
N GLY A 7 29.83 -20.27 16.85
CA GLY A 7 29.70 -20.11 18.30
C GLY A 7 30.68 -20.81 19.24
N GLN A 8 31.43 -20.01 20.00
CA GLN A 8 31.70 -20.37 21.39
C GLN A 8 30.45 -20.02 22.21
N ALA A 9 29.81 -21.04 22.79
CA ALA A 9 28.69 -20.85 23.70
C ALA A 9 29.19 -20.17 24.97
N ILE A 10 28.74 -18.94 25.24
CA ILE A 10 28.75 -18.41 26.60
C ILE A 10 27.46 -18.90 27.25
N GLY A 11 27.55 -20.02 27.99
CA GLY A 11 26.45 -20.55 28.79
C GLY A 11 25.59 -21.64 28.13
N GLY A 12 26.14 -22.85 27.99
CA GLY A 12 25.33 -24.07 27.87
C GLY A 12 24.47 -24.24 26.60
N ASN A 13 23.52 -25.16 26.67
CA ASN A 13 22.73 -25.72 25.54
C ASN A 13 21.68 -24.76 24.96
N ASP A 14 21.72 -23.48 25.32
CA ASP A 14 20.78 -22.45 24.87
C ASP A 14 21.25 -21.85 23.54
N ARG A 15 20.44 -22.00 22.49
CA ARG A 15 20.70 -21.45 21.15
C ARG A 15 20.09 -20.07 20.94
N SER A 16 19.47 -19.48 21.97
CA SER A 16 18.83 -18.15 21.89
C SER A 16 19.85 -17.00 21.86
N VAL A 17 21.09 -17.24 22.32
CA VAL A 17 22.16 -16.25 22.35
C VAL A 17 23.42 -16.82 21.70
N GLY A 18 24.06 -16.03 20.83
CA GLY A 18 25.29 -16.42 20.16
C GLY A 18 26.17 -15.22 19.87
N ILE A 19 27.49 -15.43 19.94
CA ILE A 19 28.49 -14.46 19.49
C ILE A 19 28.93 -14.85 18.09
N PHE A 20 28.88 -13.89 17.16
CA PHE A 20 29.23 -14.09 15.76
C PHE A 20 30.37 -13.15 15.38
N ASP A 21 31.49 -13.72 14.92
CA ASP A 21 32.58 -12.96 14.32
C ASP A 21 32.26 -12.68 12.84
N CYS A 22 31.94 -11.43 12.53
CA CYS A 22 31.61 -10.98 11.18
C CYS A 22 32.76 -10.17 10.59
N GLY A 23 33.45 -10.73 9.59
CA GLY A 23 34.50 -10.03 8.83
C GLY A 23 33.99 -9.49 7.49
N LYS A 24 34.46 -8.30 7.09
CA LYS A 24 34.10 -7.64 5.81
C LYS A 24 32.59 -7.38 5.65
N VAL A 25 31.99 -6.75 6.65
CA VAL A 25 30.56 -6.39 6.66
C VAL A 25 30.32 -5.16 5.80
N THR A 26 29.24 -5.17 5.02
CA THR A 26 28.74 -4.00 4.29
C THR A 26 27.35 -3.66 4.79
N ILE A 27 27.13 -2.39 5.15
CA ILE A 27 25.83 -1.89 5.57
C ILE A 27 25.02 -1.54 4.32
N VAL A 28 23.91 -2.24 4.10
CA VAL A 28 23.05 -2.05 2.92
C VAL A 28 21.79 -1.20 3.18
N ASN A 29 21.45 -0.95 4.46
CA ASN A 29 20.39 -0.05 4.93
C ASN A 29 20.73 0.34 6.39
N GLY A 30 20.38 1.55 6.83
CA GLY A 30 20.61 1.99 8.22
C GLY A 30 21.94 2.70 8.47
N ALA A 31 22.61 3.21 7.42
CA ALA A 31 23.86 3.97 7.56
C ALA A 31 23.72 5.18 8.50
N GLN A 32 22.57 5.86 8.47
CA GLN A 32 22.27 6.95 9.41
C GLN A 32 22.11 6.45 10.84
N THR A 33 21.41 5.34 11.06
CA THR A 33 21.25 4.71 12.39
C THR A 33 22.60 4.32 12.97
N VAL A 34 23.45 3.67 12.17
CA VAL A 34 24.82 3.32 12.57
C VAL A 34 25.65 4.57 12.83
N GLY A 35 25.52 5.61 11.99
CA GLY A 35 26.20 6.88 12.20
C GLY A 35 25.77 7.60 13.47
N THR A 36 24.49 7.53 13.83
CA THR A 36 23.97 8.07 15.10
C THR A 36 24.47 7.25 16.28
N ILE A 37 24.40 5.92 16.21
CA ILE A 37 24.98 5.03 17.23
C ILE A 37 26.46 5.36 17.46
N GLY A 38 27.26 5.50 16.39
CA GLY A 38 28.68 5.82 16.48
C GLY A 38 28.96 7.21 17.05
N ARG A 39 28.04 8.18 16.91
CA ARG A 39 28.17 9.51 17.53
C ARG A 39 27.68 9.55 18.99
N THR A 40 26.72 8.70 19.34
CA THR A 40 26.06 8.68 20.65
C THR A 40 26.71 7.69 21.63
N LEU A 41 27.50 6.73 21.14
CA LEU A 41 28.37 5.88 21.96
C LEU A 41 29.57 6.70 22.47
N THR A 42 29.33 7.58 23.43
CA THR A 42 30.36 8.08 24.35
C THR A 42 30.53 7.05 25.48
N GLU A 43 31.71 7.00 26.11
CA GLU A 43 32.22 5.94 26.99
C GLU A 43 31.36 5.53 28.22
N GLU A 44 30.15 6.08 28.38
CA GLU A 44 29.21 5.71 29.43
C GLU A 44 28.14 4.72 28.92
N ASN A 45 28.10 3.57 29.58
CA ASN A 45 27.19 2.42 29.42
C ASN A 45 25.72 2.77 29.10
N ASN A 46 25.40 3.06 27.84
CA ASN A 46 24.04 2.99 27.32
C ASN A 46 23.91 1.73 26.45
N ALA A 47 23.51 0.62 27.07
CA ALA A 47 23.17 -0.60 26.35
C ALA A 47 21.89 -0.36 25.53
N ALA A 48 22.04 -0.18 24.21
CA ALA A 48 20.93 -0.08 23.28
C ALA A 48 20.77 -1.39 22.51
N PHE A 49 19.55 -1.90 22.42
CA PHE A 49 19.24 -3.04 21.56
C PHE A 49 18.89 -2.56 20.16
N LEU A 50 19.61 -3.07 19.16
CA LEU A 50 19.32 -2.83 17.75
C LEU A 50 18.82 -4.14 17.13
N GLN A 51 17.65 -4.09 16.49
CA GLN A 51 17.26 -5.16 15.60
C GLN A 51 18.11 -5.09 14.32
N ALA A 52 18.97 -6.09 14.12
CA ALA A 52 19.78 -6.22 12.92
C ALA A 52 19.40 -7.48 12.14
N ARG A 53 19.46 -7.39 10.80
CA ARG A 53 19.37 -8.54 9.91
C ARG A 53 20.69 -8.74 9.22
N ILE A 54 21.31 -9.90 9.42
CA ILE A 54 22.56 -10.29 8.76
C ILE A 54 22.20 -11.27 7.64
N ILE A 55 22.70 -10.99 6.44
CA ILE A 55 22.52 -11.86 5.28
C ILE A 55 23.90 -12.22 4.75
N GLU A 56 24.23 -13.51 4.77
CA GLU A 56 25.46 -14.00 4.16
C GLU A 56 25.24 -14.21 2.66
N VAL A 57 26.08 -13.59 1.85
CA VAL A 57 26.16 -13.83 0.41
C VAL A 57 27.56 -14.30 0.04
N SER A 58 27.65 -15.33 -0.80
CA SER A 58 28.93 -15.93 -1.20
C SER A 58 29.83 -14.90 -1.90
N ASP A 59 29.22 -14.04 -2.71
CA ASP A 59 29.83 -12.90 -3.40
C ASP A 59 28.88 -11.69 -3.36
N PRO A 60 29.28 -10.56 -2.75
CA PRO A 60 28.49 -9.32 -2.76
C PRO A 60 28.18 -8.79 -4.17
N GLU A 61 29.06 -9.03 -5.15
CA GLU A 61 28.88 -8.58 -6.53
C GLU A 61 28.02 -9.52 -7.38
N SER A 62 27.61 -10.66 -6.81
CA SER A 62 26.69 -11.59 -7.45
C SER A 62 25.34 -10.94 -7.74
N SER A 63 24.58 -11.54 -8.65
CA SER A 63 23.19 -11.13 -8.92
C SER A 63 22.35 -11.11 -7.63
N LEU A 64 22.57 -12.06 -6.72
CA LEU A 64 21.84 -12.12 -5.44
C LEU A 64 22.25 -10.96 -4.52
N GLY A 65 23.55 -10.68 -4.37
CA GLY A 65 24.05 -9.55 -3.59
C GLY A 65 23.49 -8.21 -4.11
N LYS A 66 23.55 -8.00 -5.42
CA LYS A 66 22.97 -6.81 -6.08
C LYS A 66 21.46 -6.71 -5.90
N GLN A 67 20.73 -7.82 -5.98
CA GLN A 67 19.28 -7.83 -5.75
C GLN A 67 18.95 -7.51 -4.29
N ILE A 68 19.68 -8.06 -3.33
CA ILE A 68 19.51 -7.75 -1.90
C ILE A 68 19.80 -6.27 -1.65
N THR A 69 20.92 -5.73 -2.16
CA THR A 69 21.27 -4.32 -2.02
C THR A 69 20.24 -3.40 -2.68
N ARG A 70 19.71 -3.76 -3.86
CA ARG A 70 18.63 -2.99 -4.50
C ARG A 70 17.34 -3.07 -3.70
N ALA A 71 16.94 -4.26 -3.26
CA ALA A 71 15.73 -4.49 -2.48
C ALA A 71 15.80 -3.93 -1.05
N SER A 72 17.00 -3.72 -0.50
CA SER A 72 17.21 -3.06 0.80
C SER A 72 17.31 -1.54 0.67
N ASN A 73 17.79 -1.02 -0.48
CA ASN A 73 17.83 0.41 -0.80
C ASN A 73 16.52 0.97 -1.38
N THR A 74 15.48 0.16 -1.59
CA THR A 74 14.14 0.66 -1.98
C THR A 74 13.50 1.56 -0.93
N GLN A 75 14.05 1.63 0.29
CA GLN A 75 13.64 2.61 1.31
C GLN A 75 14.27 4.00 1.13
N ASN A 76 15.32 4.13 0.30
CA ASN A 76 15.88 5.41 -0.17
C ASN A 76 15.90 5.41 -1.72
N LYS A 77 14.74 5.17 -2.32
CA LYS A 77 14.46 5.59 -3.70
C LYS A 77 14.87 7.07 -3.77
N ILE A 78 15.52 7.52 -4.84
CA ILE A 78 15.20 8.89 -5.30
C ILE A 78 13.68 8.85 -5.45
N ASP A 79 12.97 9.52 -4.55
CA ASP A 79 11.60 9.15 -4.20
C ASP A 79 10.79 9.02 -5.48
N ALA A 80 10.11 7.89 -5.72
CA ALA A 80 9.31 7.78 -6.94
C ALA A 80 8.26 8.93 -6.99
N ARG A 81 7.93 9.45 -5.80
CA ARG A 81 7.16 10.67 -5.59
C ARG A 81 7.83 11.96 -6.09
N ASN A 82 9.16 12.06 -6.07
CA ASN A 82 9.90 13.17 -6.68
C ASN A 82 9.73 13.21 -8.19
N PHE A 83 9.59 12.06 -8.86
CA PHE A 83 9.28 12.03 -10.28
C PHE A 83 7.81 12.40 -10.55
N VAL A 84 6.89 11.96 -9.68
CA VAL A 84 5.47 12.40 -9.75
C VAL A 84 5.37 13.92 -9.68
N ALA A 85 6.20 14.58 -8.88
CA ALA A 85 6.24 16.04 -8.80
C ALA A 85 6.56 16.76 -10.12
N LEU A 86 7.17 16.04 -11.08
CA LEU A 86 7.55 16.55 -12.41
C LEU A 86 6.47 16.29 -13.48
N ASP A 87 5.42 15.54 -13.17
CA ASP A 87 4.37 15.22 -14.15
C ASP A 87 3.39 16.40 -14.33
N PRO A 88 3.29 16.99 -15.53
CA PRO A 88 2.37 18.11 -15.78
C PRO A 88 0.90 17.77 -15.51
N GLU A 89 0.50 16.50 -15.61
CA GLU A 89 -0.88 16.10 -15.29
C GLU A 89 -1.22 16.31 -13.80
N GLN A 90 -0.25 16.17 -12.90
CA GLN A 90 -0.46 16.42 -11.47
C GLN A 90 -0.69 17.89 -11.19
N GLU A 91 0.10 18.77 -11.82
CA GLU A 91 -0.07 20.21 -11.69
C GLU A 91 -1.38 20.69 -12.34
N ARG A 92 -1.77 20.10 -13.48
CA ARG A 92 -3.07 20.36 -14.11
C ARG A 92 -4.22 20.03 -13.15
N ILE A 93 -4.23 18.81 -12.59
CA ILE A 93 -5.25 18.37 -11.65
C ILE A 93 -5.27 19.28 -10.41
N ARG A 94 -4.11 19.63 -9.85
CA ARG A 94 -4.02 20.55 -8.71
C ARG A 94 -4.65 21.91 -9.03
N THR A 95 -4.30 22.47 -10.19
CA THR A 95 -4.81 23.78 -10.63
C THR A 95 -6.33 23.77 -10.85
N GLU A 96 -6.86 22.71 -11.47
CA GLU A 96 -8.30 22.54 -11.66
C GLU A 96 -9.05 22.44 -10.32
N LEU A 97 -8.50 21.69 -9.35
CA LEU A 97 -9.09 21.51 -8.02
C LEU A 97 -9.07 22.77 -7.16
N LEU A 98 -8.06 23.63 -7.33
CA LEU A 98 -8.00 24.92 -6.64
C LEU A 98 -9.19 25.82 -6.99
N ILE A 99 -9.75 25.70 -8.20
CA ILE A 99 -10.98 26.43 -8.61
C ILE A 99 -12.18 25.99 -7.75
N GLU A 100 -12.23 24.71 -7.37
CA GLU A 100 -13.23 24.15 -6.46
C GLU A 100 -12.86 24.31 -4.98
N LYS A 101 -11.79 25.05 -4.65
CA LYS A 101 -11.23 25.21 -3.29
C LYS A 101 -10.81 23.89 -2.63
N VAL A 102 -10.35 22.93 -3.44
CA VAL A 102 -9.86 21.63 -2.97
C VAL A 102 -8.34 21.61 -3.06
N VAL A 103 -7.67 21.27 -1.96
CA VAL A 103 -6.20 21.16 -1.93
C VAL A 103 -5.78 19.76 -2.34
N TYR A 104 -4.90 19.67 -3.33
CA TYR A 104 -4.30 18.40 -3.77
C TYR A 104 -2.79 18.43 -3.54
N GLU A 105 -2.33 17.70 -2.52
CA GLU A 105 -0.91 17.59 -2.14
C GLU A 105 -0.26 16.43 -2.91
N TYR A 106 0.48 16.75 -3.98
CA TYR A 106 1.22 15.74 -4.74
C TYR A 106 2.74 15.78 -4.55
N ARG A 107 3.27 16.89 -4.03
CA ARG A 107 4.70 17.07 -3.70
C ARG A 107 4.94 16.69 -2.25
N GLU A 108 6.16 16.29 -1.91
CA GLU A 108 6.52 16.05 -0.51
C GLU A 108 6.73 17.37 0.24
N GLY A 109 6.16 17.48 1.44
CA GLY A 109 6.41 18.59 2.35
C GLY A 109 5.42 19.77 2.24
N GLU A 110 4.30 19.61 1.54
CA GLU A 110 3.21 20.59 1.49
C GLU A 110 1.99 20.10 2.29
N PRO A 111 2.09 19.97 3.64
CA PRO A 111 1.05 19.31 4.42
C PRO A 111 -0.30 19.99 4.23
N LEU A 112 -1.33 19.17 4.03
CA LEU A 112 -2.72 19.63 4.08
C LEU A 112 -3.00 20.36 5.40
N GLU A 113 -3.37 21.64 5.32
CA GLU A 113 -3.94 22.35 6.46
C GLU A 113 -5.25 21.66 6.85
N SER A 114 -5.40 21.32 8.14
CA SER A 114 -6.51 20.48 8.66
C SER A 114 -7.90 21.08 8.46
N THR A 115 -7.99 22.34 8.05
CA THR A 115 -9.21 23.12 7.87
C THR A 115 -9.70 23.16 6.43
N VAL A 116 -8.96 22.58 5.48
CA VAL A 116 -9.26 22.65 4.05
C VAL A 116 -9.64 21.27 3.49
N ASP A 117 -10.70 21.21 2.70
CA ASP A 117 -11.06 20.01 1.95
C ASP A 117 -9.92 19.67 0.96
N GLY A 118 -9.38 18.47 1.07
CA GLY A 118 -8.25 18.06 0.25
C GLY A 118 -7.88 16.60 0.39
N PHE A 119 -6.87 16.18 -0.36
CA PHE A 119 -6.32 14.84 -0.37
C PHE A 119 -4.89 14.84 -0.87
N ASP A 120 -4.15 13.78 -0.55
CA ASP A 120 -2.77 13.60 -1.00
C ASP A 120 -2.68 12.69 -2.24
N PHE A 121 -1.50 12.65 -2.85
CA PHE A 121 -1.21 11.78 -4.00
C PHE A 121 -1.43 10.29 -3.72
N ILE A 122 -1.15 9.81 -2.50
CA ILE A 122 -1.29 8.39 -2.15
C ILE A 122 -2.77 8.00 -2.10
N GLU A 123 -3.62 8.85 -1.55
CA GLU A 123 -5.07 8.71 -1.57
C GLU A 123 -5.60 8.77 -3.01
N ALA A 124 -5.10 9.71 -3.82
CA ALA A 124 -5.47 9.86 -5.23
C ALA A 124 -5.17 8.60 -6.05
N VAL A 125 -3.91 8.16 -6.06
CA VAL A 125 -3.46 7.01 -6.88
C VAL A 125 -4.13 5.71 -6.42
N THR A 126 -4.35 5.55 -5.11
CA THR A 126 -5.05 4.38 -4.55
C THR A 126 -6.51 4.37 -4.98
N THR A 127 -7.17 5.53 -4.93
CA THR A 127 -8.59 5.68 -5.32
C THR A 127 -8.78 5.39 -6.80
N LEU A 128 -7.92 5.95 -7.66
CA LEU A 128 -7.94 5.68 -9.10
C LEU A 128 -7.66 4.21 -9.40
N ALA A 129 -6.71 3.58 -8.71
CA ALA A 129 -6.44 2.15 -8.86
C ALA A 129 -7.69 1.31 -8.55
N CYS A 130 -8.38 1.60 -7.45
CA CYS A 130 -9.64 0.94 -7.10
C CYS A 130 -10.76 1.19 -8.14
N ALA A 131 -10.83 2.39 -8.71
CA ALA A 131 -11.85 2.79 -9.68
C ALA A 131 -11.53 2.37 -11.15
N SER A 132 -10.30 1.96 -11.44
CA SER A 132 -9.79 1.73 -12.81
C SER A 132 -10.46 0.57 -13.57
N GLY A 133 -11.07 -0.38 -12.87
CA GLY A 133 -11.53 -1.64 -13.46
C GLY A 133 -10.45 -2.74 -13.50
N GLU A 134 -9.18 -2.39 -13.33
CA GLU A 134 -8.04 -3.30 -13.46
C GLU A 134 -7.68 -3.95 -12.12
N MET A 135 -7.93 -5.26 -12.00
CA MET A 135 -7.67 -5.99 -10.74
C MET A 135 -6.18 -6.03 -10.37
N SER A 136 -5.29 -5.93 -11.36
CA SER A 136 -3.85 -5.82 -11.12
C SER A 136 -3.50 -4.55 -10.33
N PHE A 137 -4.19 -3.43 -10.60
CA PHE A 137 -3.96 -2.17 -9.90
C PHE A 137 -4.52 -2.22 -8.47
N VAL A 138 -5.68 -2.87 -8.28
CA VAL A 138 -6.29 -3.10 -6.96
C VAL A 138 -5.39 -3.95 -6.07
N ALA A 139 -4.90 -5.08 -6.59
CA ALA A 139 -4.01 -5.96 -5.85
C ALA A 139 -2.67 -5.28 -5.52
N LEU A 140 -2.13 -4.50 -6.47
CA LEU A 140 -0.90 -3.73 -6.28
C LEU A 140 -1.08 -2.63 -5.22
N SER A 141 -2.20 -1.90 -5.22
CA SER A 141 -2.48 -0.86 -4.20
C SER A 141 -2.55 -1.45 -2.79
N LYS A 142 -3.04 -2.69 -2.64
CA LYS A 142 -3.05 -3.41 -1.36
C LYS A 142 -1.69 -4.00 -0.97
N GLY A 143 -0.92 -4.45 -1.95
CA GLY A 143 0.37 -5.11 -1.73
C GLY A 143 1.52 -4.14 -1.50
N TYR A 144 1.69 -3.20 -2.43
CA TYR A 144 2.73 -2.18 -2.48
C TYR A 144 2.25 -0.99 -3.33
N VAL A 145 1.69 0.03 -2.69
CA VAL A 145 1.16 1.23 -3.36
C VAL A 145 2.24 1.92 -4.21
N GLY A 146 3.50 1.91 -3.76
CA GLY A 146 4.65 2.45 -4.49
C GLY A 146 4.91 1.82 -5.85
N GLY A 147 4.33 0.65 -6.13
CA GLY A 147 4.37 0.01 -7.43
C GLY A 147 3.50 0.72 -8.47
N LEU A 148 2.45 1.44 -8.03
CA LEU A 148 1.54 2.17 -8.93
C LEU A 148 2.21 3.37 -9.61
N TYR A 149 3.29 3.86 -9.02
CA TYR A 149 4.02 5.03 -9.48
C TYR A 149 5.54 4.76 -9.49
N ALA A 150 5.95 3.49 -9.59
CA ALA A 150 7.36 3.14 -9.63
C ALA A 150 8.08 3.67 -10.88
N ASP A 151 7.35 3.75 -12.00
CA ASP A 151 7.75 4.39 -13.24
C ASP A 151 6.57 5.25 -13.73
N ILE A 152 6.77 6.57 -13.84
CA ILE A 152 5.73 7.51 -14.26
C ILE A 152 5.51 7.53 -15.78
N THR A 153 6.32 6.80 -16.54
CA THR A 153 6.26 6.75 -18.01
C THR A 153 5.47 5.55 -18.53
N THR A 154 5.18 4.55 -17.68
CA THR A 154 4.52 3.31 -18.08
C THR A 154 3.24 3.04 -17.30
N THR A 155 2.49 2.00 -17.71
CA THR A 155 1.46 1.37 -16.88
C THR A 155 2.10 0.80 -15.61
N PRO A 156 1.46 0.89 -14.43
CA PRO A 156 0.09 1.37 -14.19
C PRO A 156 -0.06 2.91 -14.13
N TYR A 157 1.00 3.66 -13.89
CA TYR A 157 0.90 5.10 -13.62
C TYR A 157 0.19 5.87 -14.74
N LYS A 158 0.62 5.73 -16.00
CA LYS A 158 -0.01 6.43 -17.13
C LYS A 158 -1.45 5.99 -17.43
N ALA A 159 -1.87 4.81 -16.96
CA ALA A 159 -3.27 4.41 -17.04
C ALA A 159 -4.14 5.16 -16.02
N LEU A 160 -3.56 5.59 -14.89
CA LEU A 160 -4.26 6.32 -13.82
C LEU A 160 -4.19 7.84 -14.02
N PHE A 161 -3.03 8.36 -14.39
CA PHE A 161 -2.78 9.78 -14.62
C PHE A 161 -2.39 10.03 -16.08
N ASN A 162 -3.32 10.61 -16.83
CA ASN A 162 -3.19 10.95 -18.23
C ASN A 162 -4.06 12.19 -18.56
N PRO A 163 -3.97 12.74 -19.78
CA PRO A 163 -4.75 13.91 -20.18
C PRO A 163 -6.28 13.76 -20.06
N SER A 164 -6.80 12.53 -19.99
CA SER A 164 -8.23 12.24 -19.80
C SER A 164 -8.62 12.03 -18.33
N THR A 165 -7.68 12.05 -17.39
CA THR A 165 -7.95 11.96 -15.95
C THR A 165 -8.65 13.24 -15.48
N SER A 166 -9.94 13.13 -15.16
CA SER A 166 -10.75 14.25 -14.67
C SER A 166 -10.49 14.53 -13.18
N SER A 167 -10.11 15.77 -12.86
CA SER A 167 -9.95 16.29 -11.49
C SER A 167 -11.25 16.21 -10.69
N ARG A 168 -12.37 16.65 -11.27
CA ARG A 168 -13.71 16.57 -10.65
C ARG A 168 -14.11 15.13 -10.32
N LEU A 169 -13.93 14.20 -11.27
CA LEU A 169 -14.21 12.79 -11.01
C LEU A 169 -13.28 12.24 -9.92
N LEU A 170 -11.99 12.55 -9.95
CA LEU A 170 -11.03 12.13 -8.93
C LEU A 170 -11.47 12.59 -7.54
N TRP A 171 -11.80 13.87 -7.38
CA TRP A 171 -12.26 14.38 -6.09
C TRP A 171 -13.56 13.73 -5.62
N SER A 172 -14.51 13.53 -6.53
CA SER A 172 -15.75 12.81 -6.25
C SER A 172 -15.49 11.37 -5.79
N LEU A 173 -14.57 10.65 -6.45
CA LEU A 173 -14.18 9.30 -6.07
C LEU A 173 -13.47 9.27 -4.72
N VAL A 174 -12.61 10.25 -4.40
CA VAL A 174 -11.94 10.34 -3.10
C VAL A 174 -12.96 10.49 -1.98
N LYS A 175 -13.91 11.43 -2.11
CA LYS A 175 -15.00 11.60 -1.13
C LYS A 175 -15.85 10.34 -0.98
N LEU A 176 -16.19 9.70 -2.11
CA LEU A 176 -16.95 8.47 -2.11
C LEU A 176 -16.17 7.33 -1.43
N SER A 177 -14.85 7.26 -1.65
CA SER A 177 -13.99 6.27 -1.01
C SER A 177 -13.98 6.41 0.52
N ARG A 178 -13.93 7.62 1.05
CA ARG A 178 -14.00 7.89 2.49
C ARG A 178 -15.34 7.42 3.08
N ARG A 179 -16.44 7.66 2.38
CA ARG A 179 -17.79 7.21 2.78
C ARG A 179 -17.91 5.69 2.73
N ILE A 180 -17.36 5.04 1.69
CA ILE A 180 -17.31 3.57 1.60
C ILE A 180 -16.47 3.00 2.74
N ASP A 181 -15.27 3.52 3.01
CA ASP A 181 -14.40 3.04 4.10
C ASP A 181 -15.11 3.17 5.46
N GLN A 182 -15.88 4.26 5.67
CA GLN A 182 -16.69 4.42 6.87
C GLN A 182 -17.84 3.39 6.94
N ALA A 183 -18.58 3.20 5.85
CA ALA A 183 -19.65 2.21 5.77
C ALA A 183 -19.12 0.79 6.00
N VAL A 184 -17.97 0.43 5.43
CA VAL A 184 -17.31 -0.87 5.63
C VAL A 184 -16.99 -1.11 7.10
N ARG A 185 -16.51 -0.09 7.83
CA ARG A 185 -16.23 -0.19 9.27
C ARG A 185 -17.49 -0.37 10.11
N VAL A 186 -18.59 0.30 9.74
CA VAL A 186 -19.84 0.29 10.52
C VAL A 186 -20.69 -0.95 10.23
N LYS A 187 -20.70 -1.41 8.97
CA LYS A 187 -21.62 -2.46 8.49
C LYS A 187 -21.03 -3.87 8.53
N ALA A 188 -19.73 -4.00 8.72
CA ALA A 188 -19.12 -5.31 8.92
C ALA A 188 -19.69 -5.96 10.18
N ASP A 189 -20.11 -7.21 10.05
CA ASP A 189 -20.58 -7.99 11.18
C ASP A 189 -19.43 -8.45 12.09
N SER A 190 -19.79 -9.13 13.17
CA SER A 190 -18.83 -9.67 14.14
C SER A 190 -18.22 -11.01 13.70
N SER A 191 -18.44 -11.46 12.46
CA SER A 191 -17.83 -12.70 11.97
C SER A 191 -16.32 -12.54 11.77
N PRO A 192 -15.51 -13.57 12.08
CA PRO A 192 -14.07 -13.53 11.82
C PRO A 192 -13.74 -13.25 10.35
N ILE A 193 -14.53 -13.79 9.43
CA ILE A 193 -14.32 -13.65 7.99
C ILE A 193 -14.52 -12.21 7.53
N GLN A 194 -15.62 -11.54 7.92
CA GLN A 194 -15.84 -10.15 7.53
C GLN A 194 -14.81 -9.22 8.17
N ARG A 195 -14.46 -9.41 9.44
CA ARG A 195 -13.36 -8.64 10.06
C ARG A 195 -12.06 -8.79 9.28
N GLY A 196 -11.75 -10.02 8.86
CA GLY A 196 -10.60 -10.30 8.01
C GLY A 196 -10.67 -9.60 6.65
N ILE A 197 -11.83 -9.57 6.01
CA ILE A 197 -12.07 -8.87 4.74
C ILE A 197 -11.95 -7.35 4.91
N VAL A 198 -12.46 -6.77 5.99
CA VAL A 198 -12.31 -5.33 6.28
C VAL A 198 -10.84 -4.94 6.39
N VAL A 199 -10.02 -5.77 7.04
CA VAL A 199 -8.59 -5.47 7.24
C VAL A 199 -7.77 -5.77 5.98
N HIS A 200 -7.99 -6.91 5.33
CA HIS A 200 -7.13 -7.41 4.26
C HIS A 200 -7.69 -7.17 2.86
N GLY A 201 -9.01 -7.07 2.72
CA GLY A 201 -9.72 -6.89 1.45
C GLY A 201 -10.25 -5.48 1.21
N ASN A 202 -9.96 -4.48 2.05
CA ASN A 202 -10.50 -3.12 1.91
C ASN A 202 -10.38 -2.51 0.50
N ARG A 203 -9.25 -2.68 -0.20
CA ARG A 203 -9.09 -2.18 -1.59
C ARG A 203 -9.94 -2.96 -2.60
N PHE A 204 -10.11 -4.26 -2.37
CA PHE A 204 -11.00 -5.09 -3.18
C PHE A 204 -12.48 -4.71 -2.96
N VAL A 205 -12.89 -4.51 -1.70
CA VAL A 205 -14.25 -4.06 -1.35
C VAL A 205 -14.52 -2.68 -1.96
N MET A 206 -13.57 -1.74 -1.89
CA MET A 206 -13.66 -0.43 -2.54
C MET A 206 -13.90 -0.55 -4.06
N HIS A 207 -13.13 -1.42 -4.72
CA HIS A 207 -13.28 -1.69 -6.14
C HIS A 207 -14.68 -2.24 -6.49
N CYS A 208 -15.16 -3.23 -5.73
CA CYS A 208 -16.52 -3.76 -5.89
C CYS A 208 -17.58 -2.69 -5.64
N ALA A 209 -17.41 -1.85 -4.61
CA ALA A 209 -18.35 -0.80 -4.27
C ALA A 209 -18.47 0.27 -5.37
N PHE A 210 -17.35 0.73 -5.93
CA PHE A 210 -17.39 1.63 -7.09
C PHE A 210 -18.12 1.01 -8.29
N ARG A 211 -17.94 -0.28 -8.54
CA ARG A 211 -18.63 -0.99 -9.63
C ARG A 211 -20.12 -1.12 -9.37
N GLU A 212 -20.53 -1.50 -8.16
CA GLU A 212 -21.94 -1.60 -7.80
C GLU A 212 -22.64 -0.24 -7.87
N ILE A 213 -22.06 0.80 -7.29
CA ILE A 213 -22.65 2.15 -7.25
C ILE A 213 -22.74 2.75 -8.66
N ARG A 214 -21.75 2.51 -9.53
CA ARG A 214 -21.75 2.98 -10.92
C ARG A 214 -22.92 2.43 -11.75
N LYS A 215 -23.51 1.29 -11.36
CA LYS A 215 -24.68 0.71 -12.06
C LYS A 215 -25.92 1.61 -11.95
N SER A 216 -26.04 2.38 -10.87
CA SER A 216 -27.22 3.20 -10.57
C SER A 216 -26.91 4.69 -10.38
N SER A 217 -25.65 5.10 -10.41
CA SER A 217 -25.26 6.46 -10.06
C SER A 217 -24.01 6.92 -10.81
N ASP A 218 -23.96 8.21 -11.13
CA ASP A 218 -22.77 8.85 -11.66
C ASP A 218 -21.74 9.07 -10.54
N LEU A 219 -20.58 8.44 -10.68
CA LEU A 219 -19.49 8.57 -9.70
C LEU A 219 -18.87 9.97 -9.67
N ALA A 220 -19.08 10.81 -10.69
CA ALA A 220 -18.67 12.22 -10.69
C ALA A 220 -19.58 13.12 -9.83
N ALA A 221 -20.72 12.59 -9.37
CA ALA A 221 -21.72 13.30 -8.58
C ALA A 221 -21.85 12.73 -7.16
N ASN A 222 -20.73 12.58 -6.42
CA ASN A 222 -20.71 11.98 -5.07
C ASN A 222 -21.79 12.54 -4.13
N ASN A 223 -22.01 13.85 -4.14
CA ASN A 223 -22.98 14.49 -3.23
C ASN A 223 -24.43 14.06 -3.52
N SER A 224 -24.71 13.52 -4.71
CA SER A 224 -26.03 12.99 -5.10
C SER A 224 -26.18 11.49 -4.78
N ILE A 225 -25.07 10.79 -4.53
CA ILE A 225 -25.09 9.38 -4.11
C ILE A 225 -25.47 9.37 -2.64
N LYS A 226 -26.63 8.81 -2.29
CA LYS A 226 -27.10 8.76 -0.90
C LYS A 226 -26.39 7.66 -0.11
N ASP A 227 -26.25 7.85 1.21
CA ASP A 227 -25.57 6.88 2.07
C ASP A 227 -26.27 5.52 2.07
N GLU A 228 -27.59 5.46 1.87
CA GLU A 228 -28.32 4.18 1.81
C GLU A 228 -27.88 3.31 0.62
N ILE A 229 -27.49 3.93 -0.50
CA ILE A 229 -26.97 3.22 -1.68
C ILE A 229 -25.60 2.63 -1.35
N ILE A 230 -24.75 3.40 -0.67
CA ILE A 230 -23.41 2.98 -0.26
C ILE A 230 -23.51 1.84 0.75
N ASP A 231 -24.35 2.00 1.77
CA ASP A 231 -24.59 1.00 2.81
C ASP A 231 -25.12 -0.31 2.22
N ALA A 232 -26.11 -0.24 1.33
CA ALA A 232 -26.66 -1.42 0.67
C ALA A 232 -25.60 -2.14 -0.17
N ALA A 233 -24.79 -1.40 -0.92
CA ALA A 233 -23.70 -1.96 -1.71
C ALA A 233 -22.66 -2.65 -0.80
N VAL A 234 -22.22 -1.99 0.27
CA VAL A 234 -21.24 -2.53 1.22
C VAL A 234 -21.75 -3.80 1.90
N VAL A 235 -22.98 -3.81 2.41
CA VAL A 235 -23.58 -4.99 3.04
C VAL A 235 -23.65 -6.15 2.06
N ARG A 236 -24.11 -5.91 0.82
CA ARG A 236 -24.15 -6.94 -0.22
C ARG A 236 -22.76 -7.49 -0.51
N ILE A 237 -21.75 -6.63 -0.65
CA ILE A 237 -20.38 -7.02 -0.96
C ILE A 237 -19.79 -7.84 0.18
N LEU A 238 -19.87 -7.38 1.42
CA LEU A 238 -19.29 -8.09 2.57
C LEU A 238 -19.93 -9.47 2.75
N ALA A 239 -21.25 -9.59 2.60
CA ALA A 239 -21.95 -10.87 2.67
C ALA A 239 -21.59 -11.79 1.50
N GLY A 240 -21.63 -11.27 0.26
CA GLY A 240 -21.36 -12.05 -0.96
C GLY A 240 -19.90 -12.53 -1.04
N VAL A 241 -18.95 -11.62 -0.85
CA VAL A 241 -17.52 -11.94 -0.80
C VAL A 241 -17.21 -12.83 0.38
N GLY A 242 -17.82 -12.58 1.54
CA GLY A 242 -17.70 -13.44 2.72
C GLY A 242 -18.05 -14.90 2.42
N LYS A 243 -19.20 -15.15 1.78
CA LYS A 243 -19.62 -16.50 1.36
C LYS A 243 -18.65 -17.15 0.39
N ILE A 244 -18.17 -16.41 -0.61
CA ILE A 244 -17.22 -16.94 -1.61
C ILE A 244 -15.89 -17.31 -0.94
N VAL A 245 -15.38 -16.45 -0.06
CA VAL A 245 -14.12 -16.72 0.63
C VAL A 245 -14.26 -17.90 1.60
N ASP A 246 -15.36 -17.99 2.33
CA ASP A 246 -15.62 -19.08 3.28
C ASP A 246 -15.79 -20.44 2.56
N HIS A 247 -16.39 -20.46 1.37
CA HIS A 247 -16.59 -21.68 0.59
C HIS A 247 -15.37 -22.09 -0.25
N ASP A 248 -14.81 -21.17 -1.04
CA ASP A 248 -13.78 -21.49 -2.04
C ASP A 248 -12.35 -21.31 -1.51
N TYR A 249 -12.20 -20.59 -0.40
CA TYR A 249 -10.91 -20.15 0.13
C TYR A 249 -10.81 -20.30 1.66
N ALA A 250 -11.53 -21.25 2.25
CA ALA A 250 -11.62 -21.48 3.70
C ALA A 250 -10.25 -21.53 4.39
N ASP A 251 -9.29 -22.23 3.78
CA ASP A 251 -7.93 -22.40 4.31
C ASP A 251 -6.95 -21.29 3.91
N ALA A 252 -7.40 -20.31 3.10
CA ALA A 252 -6.53 -19.28 2.57
C ALA A 252 -6.30 -18.16 3.60
N TYR A 253 -5.04 -17.79 3.79
CA TYR A 253 -4.73 -16.57 4.52
C TYR A 253 -5.15 -15.33 3.71
N LEU A 254 -5.97 -14.46 4.31
CA LEU A 254 -6.65 -13.37 3.61
C LEU A 254 -5.69 -12.30 3.07
N ALA A 255 -4.60 -12.01 3.77
CA ALA A 255 -3.66 -10.97 3.33
C ALA A 255 -2.99 -11.29 1.97
N PRO A 256 -2.42 -12.49 1.73
CA PRO A 256 -1.97 -12.92 0.41
C PRO A 256 -3.09 -13.06 -0.61
N LEU A 257 -4.29 -13.48 -0.18
CA LEU A 257 -5.43 -13.65 -1.06
C LEU A 257 -5.81 -12.34 -1.76
N PHE A 258 -5.99 -11.26 -1.00
CA PHE A 258 -6.36 -9.95 -1.54
C PHE A 258 -5.21 -9.18 -2.21
N LYS A 259 -4.01 -9.77 -2.26
CA LYS A 259 -2.86 -9.27 -3.03
C LYS A 259 -2.64 -10.08 -4.32
N ASN A 260 -3.44 -11.12 -4.57
CA ASN A 260 -3.30 -12.01 -5.72
C ASN A 260 -4.32 -11.68 -6.81
N VAL A 261 -3.85 -11.23 -7.97
CA VAL A 261 -4.69 -10.81 -9.10
C VAL A 261 -5.66 -11.90 -9.54
N LYS A 262 -5.19 -13.16 -9.65
CA LYS A 262 -6.00 -14.29 -10.13
C LYS A 262 -7.13 -14.61 -9.15
N LYS A 263 -6.82 -14.69 -7.84
CA LYS A 263 -7.82 -14.96 -6.79
C LYS A 263 -8.83 -13.83 -6.68
N CYS A 264 -8.38 -12.57 -6.67
CA CYS A 264 -9.28 -11.42 -6.64
C CYS A 264 -10.18 -11.38 -7.89
N THR A 265 -9.65 -11.72 -9.06
CA THR A 265 -10.45 -11.78 -10.30
C THR A 265 -11.52 -12.86 -10.21
N ASP A 266 -11.17 -14.06 -9.74
CA ASP A 266 -12.13 -15.16 -9.51
C ASP A 266 -13.25 -14.76 -8.53
N ILE A 267 -12.88 -14.21 -7.37
CA ILE A 267 -13.84 -13.77 -6.35
C ILE A 267 -14.78 -12.70 -6.92
N ARG A 268 -14.24 -11.71 -7.66
CA ARG A 268 -15.05 -10.65 -8.29
C ARG A 268 -16.03 -11.24 -9.30
N SER A 269 -15.57 -12.12 -10.18
CA SER A 269 -16.41 -12.74 -11.21
C SER A 269 -17.55 -13.55 -10.60
N LYS A 270 -17.28 -14.33 -9.55
CA LYS A 270 -18.32 -15.07 -8.82
C LYS A 270 -19.31 -14.15 -8.11
N PHE A 271 -18.81 -13.08 -7.48
CA PHE A 271 -19.67 -12.08 -6.84
C PHE A 271 -20.60 -11.37 -7.84
N GLU A 272 -20.10 -11.05 -9.04
CA GLU A 272 -20.91 -10.40 -10.08
C GLU A 272 -21.99 -11.31 -10.70
N GLN A 273 -21.85 -12.63 -10.55
CA GLN A 273 -22.80 -13.65 -11.04
C GLN A 273 -23.85 -14.06 -9.99
N ALA A 274 -23.69 -13.63 -8.72
CA ALA A 274 -24.55 -13.97 -7.59
C ALA A 274 -25.60 -12.87 -7.28
#